data_AF-A0A1G5A4T1-F1
#
_entry.id   AF-A0A1G5A4T1-F1
#
_cell.length_a   1.000
_cell.length_b   1.000
_cell.length_c   1.000
_cell.angle_alpha   90.00
_cell.angle_beta   90.00
_cell.angle_gamma   90.00
#
_symmetry.space_group_name_H-M   'P 1'
#
loop_
_entity.id
_entity.type
_entity.pdbx_description
1 polymer ?
#
loop_
_entity_poly.entity_id
_entity_poly.type
_entity_poly.pdbx_seq_one_letter_code
_entity_poly.pdbx_strand_id
1 'polypeptide(L)'
;MIYVDDAKVLKHGYAWFHLVADSIQELHEFAASIGLSARAFHRGARHPHYDVTANQRRRALQHGATAISARDAVRIGLQAALPARAIAAAPPQPCLFA
;
A
#
# COMPACT_ATOMS: atom_id res chain seq x y z
N MET A 1 -0.29 -1.25 -7.51
CA MET A 1 -1.75 -1.49 -7.24
C MET A 1 -2.11 -1.04 -5.82
N ILE A 2 -3.41 -0.82 -5.54
CA ILE A 2 -3.92 -0.28 -4.27
C ILE A 2 -4.82 -1.29 -3.55
N TYR A 3 -4.69 -1.37 -2.23
CA TYR A 3 -5.42 -2.32 -1.39
C TYR A 3 -5.91 -1.69 -0.08
N VAL A 4 -7.04 -2.16 0.43
CA VAL A 4 -7.56 -1.79 1.75
C VAL A 4 -7.99 -3.03 2.51
N ASP A 5 -7.63 -3.10 3.79
CA ASP A 5 -7.85 -4.30 4.60
C ASP A 5 -9.26 -4.42 5.19
N ASP A 6 -9.49 -5.51 5.93
CA ASP A 6 -10.70 -5.82 6.68
C ASP A 6 -10.52 -5.72 8.21
N ALA A 7 -9.42 -5.10 8.69
CA ALA A 7 -8.99 -5.16 10.09
C ALA A 7 -10.04 -4.68 11.10
N LYS A 8 -10.81 -3.64 10.75
CA LYS A 8 -11.91 -3.09 11.56
C LYS A 8 -11.52 -2.87 13.03
N VAL A 9 -10.38 -2.24 13.27
CA VAL A 9 -9.88 -1.96 14.62
C VAL A 9 -10.75 -0.88 15.27
N LEU A 10 -11.38 -1.19 16.40
CA LEU A 10 -12.21 -0.23 17.13
C LEU A 10 -11.34 0.66 18.03
N LYS A 11 -11.27 1.95 17.73
CA LYS A 11 -10.48 2.92 18.51
C LYS A 11 -11.11 4.32 18.44
N HIS A 12 -11.21 4.99 19.60
CA HIS A 12 -11.82 6.32 19.73
C HIS A 12 -13.24 6.42 19.14
N GLY A 13 -14.04 5.36 19.22
CA GLY A 13 -15.39 5.32 18.67
C GLY A 13 -15.49 5.10 17.15
N TYR A 14 -14.36 4.85 16.47
CA TYR A 14 -14.32 4.59 15.04
C TYR A 14 -13.79 3.18 14.74
N ALA A 15 -14.22 2.63 13.60
CA ALA A 15 -13.61 1.47 12.99
C ALA A 15 -12.52 1.93 12.00
N TRP A 16 -11.29 1.46 12.25
CA TRP A 16 -10.09 1.78 11.49
C TRP A 16 -9.65 0.59 10.64
N PHE A 17 -9.10 0.92 9.49
CA PHE A 17 -8.59 0.01 8.47
C PHE A 17 -7.31 0.60 7.90
N HIS A 18 -6.57 -0.21 7.16
CA HIS A 18 -5.29 0.22 6.59
C HIS A 18 -5.33 0.16 5.07
N LEU A 19 -4.90 1.26 4.45
CA LEU A 19 -4.70 1.38 3.02
C LEU A 19 -3.21 1.22 2.70
N VAL A 20 -2.90 0.32 1.77
CA VAL A 20 -1.53 0.01 1.33
C VAL A 20 -1.46 -0.07 -0.19
N ALA A 21 -0.24 -0.10 -0.73
CA ALA A 21 0.00 -0.26 -2.16
C ALA A 21 1.32 -1.01 -2.37
N ASP A 22 1.58 -1.42 -3.61
CA ASP A 22 2.85 -2.05 -3.99
C ASP A 22 4.04 -1.07 -3.92
N SER A 23 3.77 0.23 -4.03
CA SER A 23 4.77 1.30 -3.85
C SER A 23 4.24 2.48 -3.05
N ILE A 24 5.15 3.19 -2.37
CA ILE A 24 4.82 4.39 -1.57
C ILE A 24 4.28 5.53 -2.44
N GLN A 25 4.81 5.66 -3.65
CA GLN A 25 4.36 6.65 -4.61
C GLN A 25 2.89 6.41 -4.99
N GLU A 26 2.54 5.20 -5.44
CA GLU A 26 1.15 4.85 -5.77
C GLU A 26 0.23 5.07 -4.56
N LEU A 27 0.68 4.73 -3.35
CA LEU A 27 -0.10 4.93 -2.13
C LEU A 27 -0.42 6.41 -1.90
N HIS A 28 0.55 7.30 -2.05
CA HIS A 28 0.35 8.74 -1.87
C HIS A 28 -0.53 9.35 -2.96
N GLU A 29 -0.30 8.99 -4.21
CA GLU A 29 -1.09 9.46 -5.36
C GLU A 29 -2.57 9.06 -5.21
N PHE A 30 -2.81 7.79 -4.86
CA PHE A 30 -4.16 7.31 -4.63
C PHE A 30 -4.81 8.00 -3.41
N ALA A 31 -4.10 8.08 -2.28
CA ALA A 31 -4.60 8.73 -1.07
C ALA A 31 -5.01 10.20 -1.33
N ALA A 32 -4.21 10.94 -2.10
CA ALA A 32 -4.54 12.30 -2.51
C ALA A 32 -5.80 12.34 -3.41
N SER A 33 -5.92 11.41 -4.37
CA SER A 33 -7.07 11.35 -5.29
C SER A 33 -8.41 11.13 -4.59
N ILE A 34 -8.42 10.41 -3.46
CA ILE A 34 -9.62 10.17 -2.64
C ILE A 34 -9.71 11.12 -1.42
N GLY A 35 -8.89 12.18 -1.39
CA GLY A 35 -8.96 13.24 -0.39
C GLY A 35 -8.55 12.83 1.02
N LEU A 36 -7.65 11.85 1.17
CA LEU A 36 -7.06 11.53 2.48
C LEU A 36 -6.04 12.59 2.89
N SER A 37 -6.04 12.92 4.17
CA SER A 37 -5.04 13.81 4.75
C SER A 37 -3.67 13.13 4.76
N ALA A 38 -2.62 13.85 4.35
CA ALA A 38 -1.23 13.38 4.46
C ALA A 38 -0.80 13.07 5.91
N ARG A 39 -1.53 13.57 6.92
CA ARG A 39 -1.30 13.23 8.34
C ARG A 39 -1.76 11.83 8.71
N ALA A 40 -2.65 11.23 7.92
CA ALA A 40 -3.10 9.85 8.14
C ALA A 40 -2.07 8.81 7.65
N PHE A 41 -1.02 9.25 6.96
CA PHE A 41 0.10 8.38 6.60
C PHE A 41 1.00 8.13 7.80
N HIS A 42 1.19 6.85 8.14
CA HIS A 42 2.04 6.44 9.24
C HIS A 42 3.52 6.43 8.82
N ARG A 43 4.17 7.60 8.94
CA ARG A 43 5.61 7.77 8.68
C ARG A 43 6.43 6.99 9.71
N GLY A 44 7.36 6.16 9.24
CA GLY A 44 8.26 5.38 10.11
C GLY A 44 7.68 4.06 10.63
N ALA A 45 6.46 3.69 10.23
CA ALA A 45 5.96 2.34 10.46
C ALA A 45 6.79 1.34 9.64
N ARG A 46 7.06 0.16 10.22
CA ARG A 46 7.68 -0.96 9.50
C ARG A 46 6.91 -1.34 8.23
N HIS A 47 5.59 -1.18 8.27
CA HIS A 47 4.70 -1.31 7.12
C HIS A 47 4.06 0.06 6.84
N PRO A 48 4.52 0.86 5.88
CA PRO A 48 3.90 2.13 5.51
C PRO A 48 2.46 1.92 5.03
N HIS A 49 1.54 2.71 5.59
CA HIS A 49 0.11 2.65 5.31
C HIS A 49 -0.56 3.97 5.65
N TYR A 50 -1.80 4.13 5.17
CA TYR A 50 -2.72 5.14 5.68
C TYR A 50 -3.75 4.50 6.60
N ASP A 51 -4.02 5.15 7.73
CA ASP A 51 -5.18 4.84 8.56
C ASP A 51 -6.44 5.44 7.92
N VAL A 52 -7.45 4.60 7.70
CA VAL A 52 -8.73 5.01 7.10
C VAL A 52 -9.92 4.55 7.93
N THR A 53 -10.91 5.42 8.05
CA THR A 53 -12.20 5.10 8.69
C THR A 53 -13.07 4.23 7.78
N ALA A 54 -14.16 3.65 8.31
CA ALA A 54 -15.12 2.88 7.53
C ALA A 54 -15.66 3.62 6.28
N ASN A 55 -15.90 4.93 6.37
CA ASN A 55 -16.35 5.74 5.23
C ASN A 55 -15.26 5.89 4.17
N GLN A 56 -14.02 6.14 4.60
CA GLN A 56 -12.87 6.25 3.71
C GLN A 56 -12.52 4.91 3.06
N ARG A 57 -12.66 3.78 3.78
CA ARG A 57 -12.54 2.43 3.21
C ARG A 57 -13.56 2.20 2.09
N ARG A 58 -14.84 2.52 2.31
CA ARG A 58 -15.86 2.40 1.26
C ARG A 58 -15.49 3.25 0.04
N ARG A 59 -15.02 4.48 0.26
CA ARG A 59 -14.53 5.34 -0.83
C ARG A 59 -13.36 4.70 -1.56
N ALA A 60 -12.35 4.19 -0.85
CA ALA A 60 -11.22 3.53 -1.48
C ALA A 60 -11.66 2.37 -2.39
N LEU A 61 -12.58 1.52 -1.93
CA LEU A 61 -13.14 0.44 -2.73
C LEU A 61 -13.88 0.95 -3.98
N GLN A 62 -14.70 2.00 -3.84
CA GLN A 62 -15.39 2.63 -4.97
C GLN A 62 -14.44 3.22 -6.01
N HIS A 63 -13.23 3.62 -5.60
CA HIS A 63 -12.21 4.18 -6.46
C HIS A 63 -11.19 3.14 -6.96
N GLY A 64 -11.45 1.83 -6.76
CA GLY A 64 -10.64 0.76 -7.34
C GLY A 64 -9.59 0.15 -6.42
N ALA A 65 -9.59 0.46 -5.12
CA ALA A 65 -8.81 -0.31 -4.16
C ALA A 65 -9.37 -1.74 -4.03
N THR A 66 -8.48 -2.72 -3.92
CA THR A 66 -8.87 -4.13 -3.71
C THR A 66 -9.02 -4.44 -2.23
N ALA A 67 -10.11 -5.11 -1.85
CA ALA A 67 -10.30 -5.59 -0.49
C ALA A 67 -9.35 -6.77 -0.20
N ILE A 68 -8.61 -6.71 0.90
CA ILE A 68 -7.68 -7.76 1.32
C ILE A 68 -7.80 -8.05 2.82
N SER A 69 -7.14 -9.12 3.28
CA SER A 69 -7.02 -9.39 4.71
C SER A 69 -6.05 -8.41 5.38
N ALA A 70 -6.24 -8.15 6.68
CA ALA A 70 -5.28 -7.40 7.50
C ALA A 70 -3.85 -7.98 7.43
N ARG A 71 -3.74 -9.31 7.33
CA ARG A 71 -2.45 -10.01 7.19
C ARG A 71 -1.77 -9.66 5.87
N ASP A 72 -2.52 -9.63 4.77
CA ASP A 72 -1.98 -9.27 3.46
C ASP A 72 -1.57 -7.80 3.42
N ALA A 73 -2.29 -6.92 4.09
CA ALA A 73 -1.95 -5.50 4.14
C ALA A 73 -0.60 -5.27 4.83
N VAL A 74 -0.34 -5.96 5.94
CA VAL A 74 0.98 -5.92 6.60
C VAL A 74 2.07 -6.44 5.66
N ARG A 75 1.84 -7.56 4.97
CA ARG A 75 2.81 -8.16 4.04
C ARG A 75 3.15 -7.20 2.89
N ILE A 76 2.13 -6.62 2.26
CA ILE A 76 2.30 -5.67 1.14
C ILE A 76 3.00 -4.41 1.61
N GLY A 77 2.60 -3.84 2.75
CA GLY A 77 3.24 -2.66 3.32
C GLY A 77 4.73 -2.90 3.62
N LEU A 78 5.08 -4.05 4.19
CA LEU A 78 6.48 -4.44 4.39
C LEU A 78 7.26 -4.51 3.07
N GLN A 79 6.65 -5.08 2.02
CA GLN A 79 7.25 -5.17 0.69
C GLN A 79 7.48 -3.79 0.07
N ALA A 80 6.51 -2.88 0.18
CA ALA A 80 6.61 -1.51 -0.33
C ALA A 80 7.69 -0.67 0.37
N ALA A 81 8.08 -1.04 1.59
CA ALA A 81 9.15 -0.37 2.35
C ALA A 81 10.57 -0.86 1.99
N LEU A 82 10.69 -2.00 1.31
CA LEU A 82 11.99 -2.48 0.88
C LEU A 82 12.53 -1.55 -0.22
N PRO A 83 13.84 -1.27 -0.24
CA PRO A 83 14.43 -0.56 -1.36
C PRO A 83 14.09 -1.32 -2.64
N ALA A 84 13.76 -0.58 -3.71
CA ALA A 84 13.49 -1.17 -5.01
C ALA A 84 14.61 -2.17 -5.31
N ARG A 85 14.23 -3.44 -5.47
CA ARG A 85 15.17 -4.49 -5.81
C ARG A 85 15.81 -4.03 -7.12
N ALA A 86 17.12 -3.82 -7.13
CA ALA A 86 17.83 -3.53 -8.37
C ALA A 86 17.48 -4.67 -9.33
N ILE A 87 16.68 -4.37 -10.36
CA ILE A 87 16.50 -5.29 -11.46
C ILE A 87 17.86 -5.27 -12.15
N ALA A 88 18.71 -6.26 -11.84
CA ALA A 88 19.89 -6.50 -12.63
C ALA A 88 19.39 -6.92 -14.01
N ALA A 89 19.26 -5.95 -14.92
CA ALA A 89 19.22 -6.22 -16.33
C ALA A 89 20.60 -6.77 -16.70
N ALA A 90 20.79 -8.08 -16.56
CA ALA A 90 21.90 -8.76 -17.18
C ALA A 90 21.70 -8.61 -18.70
N PRO A 91 22.62 -7.99 -19.45
CA PRO A 91 22.55 -8.05 -20.90
C PRO A 91 22.69 -9.52 -21.32
N PRO A 92 21.99 -9.97 -22.38
CA PRO A 92 22.25 -11.29 -22.95
C PRO A 92 23.72 -11.32 -23.38
N GLN A 93 24.49 -12.20 -22.77
CA GLN A 93 25.84 -12.52 -23.22
C GLN A 93 25.72 -13.14 -24.63
N PRO A 94 26.29 -12.56 -25.69
CA PRO A 94 26.40 -13.29 -26.93
C PRO A 94 27.42 -14.41 -26.72
N CYS A 95 26.96 -15.66 -26.87
CA CYS A 95 27.84 -16.81 -27.02
C CYS A 95 28.70 -16.59 -28.27
N LEU A 96 29.96 -16.19 -28.10
CA LEU A 96 30.93 -16.11 -29.18
C LEU A 96 31.85 -17.34 -29.09
N PHE A 97 31.47 -18.41 -29.78
CA PHE A 97 32.37 -19.48 -30.19
C PHE A 97 31.88 -20.03 -31.54
N ALA A 98 32.49 -19.53 -32.61
CA ALA A 98 32.82 -20.23 -33.85
C ALA A 98 33.72 -19.32 -34.69
#